data_AF-A0A7V5CYB4-F1
#
_entry.id   AF-A0A7V5CYB4-F1
#
_cell.length_a   1.000
_cell.length_b   1.000
_cell.length_c   1.000
_cell.angle_alpha   90.00
_cell.angle_beta   90.00
_cell.angle_gamma   90.00
#
_symmetry.space_group_name_H-M   'P 1'
#
loop_
_entity.id
_entity.type
_entity.pdbx_description
1 polymer ?
#
loop_
_entity_poly.entity_id
_entity_poly.type
_entity_poly.pdbx_seq_one_letter_code
_entity_poly.pdbx_strand_id
1 'polypeptide(L)'
;MAEEITLVTGATGFIGSHVVRQLLLRGDRVRILARNSSRKKNIETFGCEIAIGDLRDQSSLSRCVQGCQKVFHVAADYRLWARNPQEIYDNNVGGTRNLLSACCEAGVEKVVYTSTVGTIGMRKDGLPADENSPVKLDDMIGHYKRSKFM
;
A
#
# COMPACT_ATOMS: atom_id res chain seq x y z
N MET A 1 24.99 11.85 -8.52
CA MET A 1 24.27 10.77 -7.83
C MET A 1 22.97 10.57 -8.59
N ALA A 2 22.64 9.34 -9.00
CA ALA A 2 21.37 9.10 -9.69
C ALA A 2 20.23 9.53 -8.76
N GLU A 3 19.31 10.36 -9.23
CA GLU A 3 18.24 10.87 -8.37
C GLU A 3 17.31 9.72 -7.99
N GLU A 4 17.16 9.49 -6.69
CA GLU A 4 16.48 8.34 -6.11
C GLU A 4 14.96 8.42 -6.29
N ILE A 5 14.35 7.43 -6.93
CA ILE A 5 12.90 7.39 -7.13
C ILE A 5 12.21 6.70 -5.94
N THR A 6 11.18 7.35 -5.39
CA THR A 6 10.28 6.77 -4.41
C THR A 6 8.96 6.39 -5.07
N LEU A 7 8.59 5.10 -5.01
CA LEU A 7 7.30 4.61 -5.51
C LEU A 7 6.22 4.73 -4.43
N VAL A 8 5.04 5.22 -4.80
CA VAL A 8 3.86 5.22 -3.93
C VAL A 8 2.72 4.44 -4.60
N THR A 9 2.24 3.39 -3.94
CA THR A 9 1.00 2.70 -4.34
C THR A 9 -0.19 3.32 -3.62
N GLY A 10 -1.39 3.30 -4.23
CA GLY A 10 -2.59 3.86 -3.60
C GLY A 10 -2.61 5.39 -3.62
N ALA A 11 -1.73 6.02 -4.39
CA ALA A 11 -1.58 7.46 -4.53
C ALA A 11 -2.87 8.19 -4.98
N THR A 12 -3.75 7.53 -5.72
CA THR A 12 -5.05 8.11 -6.13
C THR A 12 -6.07 8.16 -4.99
N GLY A 13 -5.83 7.46 -3.89
CA GLY A 13 -6.68 7.46 -2.69
C GLY A 13 -6.41 8.64 -1.77
N PHE A 14 -7.14 8.69 -0.65
CA PHE A 14 -7.05 9.77 0.32
C PHE A 14 -5.65 9.89 0.94
N ILE A 15 -5.22 8.88 1.71
CA ILE A 15 -3.92 8.88 2.40
C ILE A 15 -2.77 8.93 1.40
N GLY A 16 -2.81 8.10 0.35
CA GLY A 16 -1.73 8.03 -0.64
C GLY A 16 -1.46 9.37 -1.33
N SER A 17 -2.49 10.14 -1.67
CA SER A 17 -2.31 11.46 -2.29
C SER A 17 -1.58 12.45 -1.36
N HIS A 18 -1.85 12.40 -0.06
CA HIS A 18 -1.16 13.23 0.92
C HIS A 18 0.27 12.77 1.15
N VAL A 19 0.55 11.46 1.13
CA VAL A 19 1.92 10.92 1.15
C VAL A 19 2.71 11.45 -0.05
N VAL A 20 2.16 11.34 -1.26
CA VAL A 20 2.81 11.88 -2.48
C VAL A 20 3.11 13.37 -2.33
N ARG A 21 2.13 14.16 -1.87
CA ARG A 21 2.31 15.60 -1.65
C ARG A 21 3.46 15.90 -0.70
N GLN A 22 3.56 15.18 0.43
CA GLN A 22 4.63 15.39 1.40
C GLN A 22 6.01 15.00 0.86
N LEU A 23 6.11 13.89 0.11
CA LEU A 23 7.36 13.47 -0.53
C LEU A 23 7.83 14.50 -1.56
N LEU A 24 6.92 15.03 -2.39
CA LEU A 24 7.22 16.09 -3.34
C LEU A 24 7.67 17.38 -2.65
N LEU A 25 7.01 17.78 -1.56
CA LEU A 25 7.42 18.95 -0.76
C LEU A 25 8.80 18.78 -0.11
N ARG A 26 9.20 17.55 0.19
CA ARG A 26 10.56 17.21 0.67
C ARG A 26 11.61 17.29 -0.44
N GLY A 27 11.19 17.35 -1.70
CA GLY A 27 12.07 17.35 -2.87
C GLY A 27 12.36 15.95 -3.44
N ASP A 28 11.60 14.93 -3.03
CA ASP A 28 11.78 13.59 -3.58
C ASP A 28 11.25 13.50 -5.01
N ARG A 29 11.87 12.65 -5.84
CA ARG A 29 11.28 12.20 -7.09
C ARG A 29 10.27 11.10 -6.81
N VAL A 30 9.02 11.36 -7.14
CA VAL A 30 7.93 10.42 -6.87
C VAL A 30 7.44 9.77 -8.15
N ARG A 31 7.33 8.44 -8.11
CA ARG A 31 6.56 7.63 -9.05
C ARG A 31 5.32 7.11 -8.33
N ILE A 32 4.19 7.08 -9.01
CA ILE A 32 2.97 6.48 -8.48
C ILE A 32 2.58 5.24 -9.28
N LEU A 33 2.09 4.22 -8.58
CA LEU A 33 1.41 3.10 -9.23
C LEU A 33 -0.08 3.42 -9.33
N ALA A 34 -0.63 3.39 -10.54
CA ALA A 34 -2.05 3.57 -10.79
C ALA A 34 -2.57 2.61 -11.86
N ARG A 35 -3.78 2.09 -11.67
CA ARG A 35 -4.49 1.38 -12.75
C ARG A 35 -4.98 2.37 -13.80
N ASN A 36 -5.14 1.93 -15.06
CA ASN A 36 -5.75 2.75 -16.11
C ASN A 36 -7.11 3.33 -15.69
N SER A 37 -7.95 2.50 -15.07
CA SER A 37 -9.28 2.87 -14.57
C SER A 37 -9.28 3.79 -13.34
N SER A 38 -8.12 4.07 -12.74
CA SER A 38 -8.06 4.90 -11.52
C SER A 38 -8.43 6.34 -11.83
N ARG A 39 -9.29 6.94 -10.99
CA ARG A 39 -9.57 8.37 -10.98
C ARG A 39 -8.38 9.10 -10.35
N LYS A 40 -7.75 10.01 -11.10
CA LYS A 40 -6.47 10.64 -10.71
C LYS A 40 -6.62 12.08 -10.21
N LYS A 41 -7.85 12.57 -10.03
CA LYS A 41 -8.16 13.97 -9.67
C LYS A 41 -7.36 14.51 -8.47
N ASN A 42 -7.08 13.67 -7.48
CA ASN A 42 -6.35 14.08 -6.28
C ASN A 42 -4.85 14.32 -6.51
N ILE A 43 -4.29 13.83 -7.62
CA ILE A 43 -2.85 13.85 -7.92
C ILE A 43 -2.55 14.34 -9.34
N GLU A 44 -3.55 14.72 -10.14
CA GLU A 44 -3.39 15.05 -11.55
C GLU A 44 -2.52 16.29 -11.79
N THR A 45 -2.47 17.20 -10.82
CA THR A 45 -1.66 18.42 -10.85
C THR A 45 -0.27 18.21 -10.24
N PHE A 46 0.04 17.01 -9.75
CA PHE A 46 1.33 16.73 -9.11
C PHE A 46 2.36 16.37 -10.16
N GLY A 47 3.57 16.92 -10.03
CA GLY A 47 4.72 16.63 -10.91
C GLY A 47 5.35 15.25 -10.67
N CYS A 48 4.55 14.20 -10.47
CA CYS A 48 5.02 12.84 -10.25
C CYS A 48 4.94 11.99 -11.53
N GLU A 49 5.82 11.01 -11.64
CA GLU A 49 5.75 10.00 -12.72
C GLU A 49 4.58 9.04 -12.47
N ILE A 50 3.86 8.66 -13.51
CA ILE A 50 2.77 7.68 -13.42
C ILE A 50 3.22 6.37 -14.08
N ALA A 51 3.36 5.32 -13.27
CA ALA A 51 3.55 3.96 -13.75
C ALA A 51 2.23 3.19 -13.70
N ILE A 52 1.81 2.67 -14.86
CA ILE A 52 0.56 1.92 -14.97
C ILE A 52 0.79 0.47 -14.54
N GLY A 53 0.04 0.03 -13.52
CA GLY A 53 0.12 -1.33 -12.99
C GLY A 53 -1.05 -1.71 -12.08
N ASP A 54 -1.10 -3.00 -11.72
CA ASP A 54 -2.05 -3.60 -10.80
C ASP A 54 -1.29 -4.49 -9.81
N LEU A 55 -1.62 -4.44 -8.53
CA LEU A 55 -0.99 -5.27 -7.49
C LEU A 55 -1.13 -6.78 -7.75
N ARG A 56 -2.13 -7.18 -8.54
CA ARG A 56 -2.35 -8.58 -8.91
C ARG A 56 -1.55 -9.02 -10.13
N ASP A 57 -0.89 -8.10 -10.84
CA ASP A 57 -0.05 -8.40 -12.00
C ASP A 57 1.42 -8.18 -11.66
N GLN A 58 2.10 -9.28 -11.34
CA GLN A 58 3.53 -9.31 -10.98
C GLN A 58 4.41 -8.61 -12.02
N SER A 59 4.15 -8.82 -13.32
CA SER A 59 4.95 -8.23 -14.39
C SER A 59 4.87 -6.71 -14.40
N SER A 60 3.68 -6.16 -14.09
CA SER A 60 3.48 -4.73 -13.98
C SER A 60 4.22 -4.15 -12.79
N LEU A 61 4.26 -4.88 -11.67
CA LEU A 61 4.97 -4.46 -10.47
C LEU A 61 6.48 -4.41 -10.72
N SER A 62 7.07 -5.44 -11.31
CA SER A 62 8.50 -5.45 -11.67
C SER A 62 8.89 -4.23 -12.49
N ARG A 63 8.06 -3.83 -13.47
CA ARG A 63 8.27 -2.59 -14.25
C ARG A 63 8.13 -1.33 -13.40
N CYS A 64 7.13 -1.27 -12.52
CA CYS A 64 6.88 -0.09 -11.68
C CYS A 64 7.98 0.16 -10.64
N VAL A 65 8.54 -0.90 -10.05
CA VAL A 65 9.57 -0.80 -9.00
C VAL A 65 10.98 -0.60 -9.57
N GLN A 66 11.18 -0.83 -10.88
CA GLN A 66 12.50 -0.72 -11.49
C GLN A 66 13.12 0.68 -11.28
N GLY A 67 14.31 0.72 -10.70
CA GLY A 67 15.03 1.96 -10.38
C GLY A 67 14.49 2.73 -9.17
N CYS A 68 13.52 2.17 -8.43
CA CYS A 68 13.06 2.72 -7.17
C CYS A 68 13.93 2.21 -6.02
N GLN A 69 14.30 3.10 -5.09
CA GLN A 69 14.98 2.69 -3.85
C GLN A 69 14.02 2.51 -2.68
N LYS A 70 12.94 3.28 -2.67
CA LYS A 70 11.99 3.36 -1.54
C LYS A 70 10.58 3.15 -2.06
N VAL A 71 9.77 2.42 -1.30
CA VAL A 71 8.38 2.15 -1.65
C VAL A 71 7.47 2.46 -0.46
N PHE A 72 6.45 3.26 -0.69
CA PHE A 72 5.32 3.43 0.23
C PHE A 72 4.14 2.60 -0.28
N HIS A 73 3.84 1.51 0.42
CA HIS A 73 2.71 0.66 0.12
C HIS A 73 1.46 1.12 0.88
N VAL A 74 0.70 2.04 0.27
CA VAL A 74 -0.55 2.59 0.84
C VAL A 74 -1.79 1.98 0.17
N ALA A 75 -1.63 1.31 -0.97
CA ALA A 75 -2.75 0.67 -1.66
C ALA A 75 -3.36 -0.44 -0.80
N ALA A 76 -4.68 -0.42 -0.71
CA ALA A 76 -5.49 -1.47 -0.13
C ALA A 76 -6.90 -1.42 -0.73
N ASP A 77 -7.55 -2.56 -0.77
CA ASP A 77 -8.99 -2.67 -0.87
C ASP A 77 -9.60 -2.43 0.52
N TYR A 78 -10.10 -1.21 0.75
CA TYR A 78 -10.70 -0.79 2.02
C TYR A 78 -12.19 -1.16 2.15
N ARG A 79 -12.75 -1.95 1.21
CA ARG A 79 -14.15 -2.34 1.30
C ARG A 79 -14.38 -3.24 2.52
N LEU A 80 -15.36 -2.88 3.36
CA LEU A 80 -15.79 -3.74 4.48
C LEU A 80 -16.59 -4.97 4.00
N TRP A 81 -17.09 -4.94 2.77
CA TRP A 81 -17.86 -6.00 2.13
C TRP A 81 -17.60 -6.02 0.62
N ALA A 82 -17.59 -7.22 0.04
CA ALA A 82 -17.61 -7.44 -1.40
C ALA A 82 -18.47 -8.67 -1.71
N ARG A 83 -19.11 -8.70 -2.89
CA ARG A 83 -19.88 -9.88 -3.35
C ARG A 83 -19.01 -11.13 -3.37
N ASN A 84 -17.76 -10.99 -3.82
CA ASN A 84 -16.73 -12.00 -3.67
C ASN A 84 -15.66 -11.49 -2.69
N PRO A 85 -15.63 -11.97 -1.44
CA PRO A 85 -14.62 -11.57 -0.47
C PRO A 85 -13.18 -11.86 -0.89
N GLN A 86 -12.96 -12.87 -1.74
CA GLN A 86 -11.63 -13.24 -2.21
C GLN A 86 -10.91 -12.07 -2.89
N GLU A 87 -11.66 -11.16 -3.54
CA GLU A 87 -11.09 -9.94 -4.13
C GLU A 87 -10.34 -9.08 -3.10
N ILE A 88 -10.83 -9.01 -1.86
CA ILE A 88 -10.20 -8.24 -0.79
C ILE A 88 -8.85 -8.89 -0.42
N TYR A 89 -8.80 -10.22 -0.33
CA TYR A 89 -7.57 -10.96 -0.01
C TYR A 89 -6.57 -10.93 -1.17
N ASP A 90 -7.02 -11.09 -2.41
CA ASP A 90 -6.17 -11.02 -3.60
C ASP A 90 -5.50 -9.64 -3.70
N ASN A 91 -6.24 -8.58 -3.40
CA ASN A 91 -5.70 -7.21 -3.39
C ASN A 91 -4.78 -6.96 -2.19
N ASN A 92 -5.22 -7.28 -0.97
CA ASN A 92 -4.52 -6.88 0.25
C ASN A 92 -3.39 -7.84 0.62
N VAL A 93 -3.60 -9.15 0.55
CA VAL A 93 -2.59 -10.16 0.91
C VAL A 93 -1.76 -10.51 -0.31
N GLY A 94 -2.40 -10.96 -1.40
CA GLY A 94 -1.73 -11.35 -2.63
C GLY A 94 -0.96 -10.17 -3.25
N GLY A 95 -1.61 -9.02 -3.36
CA GLY A 95 -1.01 -7.80 -3.87
C GLY A 95 0.17 -7.29 -3.05
N THR A 96 0.09 -7.36 -1.71
CA THR A 96 1.25 -7.03 -0.85
C THR A 96 2.40 -8.00 -1.11
N ARG A 97 2.14 -9.30 -1.16
CA ARG A 97 3.17 -10.32 -1.43
C ARG A 97 3.87 -10.09 -2.77
N ASN A 98 3.08 -9.86 -3.82
CA ASN A 98 3.59 -9.59 -5.17
C ASN A 98 4.49 -8.34 -5.19
N LEU A 99 4.03 -7.25 -4.56
CA LEU A 99 4.81 -6.01 -4.47
C LEU A 99 6.12 -6.22 -3.71
N LEU A 100 6.09 -6.90 -2.57
CA LEU A 100 7.30 -7.18 -1.78
C LEU A 100 8.28 -8.08 -2.54
N SER A 101 7.79 -9.08 -3.29
CA SER A 101 8.65 -9.90 -4.17
C SER A 101 9.33 -9.04 -5.23
N ALA A 102 8.55 -8.19 -5.93
CA ALA A 102 9.10 -7.29 -6.94
C ALA A 102 10.13 -6.31 -6.34
N CYS A 103 9.84 -5.77 -5.15
CA CYS A 103 10.77 -4.90 -4.42
C CYS A 103 12.09 -5.61 -4.10
N CYS A 104 12.02 -6.85 -3.62
CA CYS A 104 13.17 -7.68 -3.30
C CYS A 104 14.03 -7.95 -4.55
N GLU A 105 13.39 -8.39 -5.64
CA GLU A 105 14.05 -8.66 -6.92
C GLU A 105 14.72 -7.42 -7.52
N ALA A 106 14.10 -6.23 -7.36
CA ALA A 106 14.62 -4.97 -7.87
C ALA A 106 15.64 -4.28 -6.96
N GLY A 107 15.93 -4.83 -5.77
CA GLY A 107 16.87 -4.24 -4.82
C GLY A 107 16.36 -2.97 -4.14
N VAL A 108 15.05 -2.84 -3.91
CA VAL A 108 14.46 -1.75 -3.12
C VAL A 108 15.01 -1.83 -1.69
N GLU A 109 15.62 -0.75 -1.23
CA GLU A 109 16.28 -0.67 0.07
C GLU A 109 15.31 -0.55 1.25
N LYS A 110 14.13 0.04 1.02
CA LYS A 110 13.16 0.29 2.09
C LYS A 110 11.72 0.26 1.60
N VAL A 111 10.88 -0.49 2.31
CA VAL A 111 9.43 -0.49 2.12
C VAL A 111 8.76 0.01 3.40
N VAL A 112 7.85 0.97 3.26
CA VAL A 112 6.93 1.44 4.30
C VAL A 112 5.55 0.89 4.00
N TYR A 113 5.07 -0.05 4.82
CA TYR A 113 3.76 -0.67 4.66
C TYR A 113 2.70 0.04 5.50
N THR A 114 1.62 0.51 4.87
CA THR A 114 0.48 1.10 5.58
C THR A 114 -0.52 0.01 5.95
N SER A 115 -0.41 -0.45 7.20
CA SER A 115 -1.38 -1.36 7.82
C SER A 115 -2.60 -0.59 8.37
N THR A 116 -3.27 -1.13 9.38
CA THR A 116 -4.41 -0.53 10.07
C THR A 116 -4.36 -0.88 11.54
N VAL A 117 -4.83 0.02 12.41
CA VAL A 117 -5.07 -0.29 13.84
C VAL A 117 -6.03 -1.46 14.03
N GLY A 118 -6.82 -1.79 12.99
CA GLY A 118 -7.68 -2.96 12.98
C GLY A 118 -6.95 -4.30 13.13
N THR A 119 -5.62 -4.35 13.02
CA THR A 119 -4.80 -5.55 13.29
C THR A 119 -4.27 -5.60 14.73
N ILE A 120 -4.53 -4.58 15.55
CA ILE A 120 -4.05 -4.50 16.95
C ILE A 120 -5.09 -5.12 17.88
N GLY A 121 -4.63 -5.87 18.88
CA GLY A 121 -5.47 -6.49 19.90
C GLY A 121 -6.17 -5.47 20.78
N MET A 122 -7.46 -5.67 21.05
CA MET A 122 -8.19 -4.83 22.00
C MET A 122 -7.93 -5.31 23.42
N ARG A 123 -7.59 -4.38 24.32
CA ARG A 123 -7.45 -4.67 25.74
C ARG A 123 -8.83 -4.75 26.41
N LYS A 124 -9.01 -5.72 27.31
CA LYS A 124 -10.27 -5.93 28.04
C LYS A 124 -10.45 -5.00 29.24
N ASP A 125 -9.38 -4.37 29.70
CA ASP A 125 -9.36 -3.45 30.84
C ASP A 125 -9.73 -2.01 30.48
N GLY A 126 -10.06 -1.75 29.21
CA GLY A 126 -10.45 -0.42 28.72
C GLY A 126 -9.29 0.56 28.55
N LEU A 127 -8.04 0.15 28.78
CA LEU A 127 -6.87 0.97 28.53
C LEU A 127 -6.51 1.00 27.04
N PRO A 128 -5.79 2.05 26.57
CA PRO A 128 -5.29 2.09 25.20
C PRO A 128 -4.41 0.88 24.86
N ALA A 129 -4.66 0.29 23.70
CA ALA A 129 -3.81 -0.76 23.13
C ALA A 129 -2.56 -0.17 22.46
N ASP A 130 -1.58 -1.03 22.21
CA ASP A 130 -0.30 -0.74 21.56
C ASP A 130 0.09 -1.89 20.60
N GLU A 131 1.24 -1.76 19.94
CA GLU A 131 1.76 -2.75 18.98
C GLU A 131 2.08 -4.12 19.63
N ASN A 132 2.18 -4.18 20.96
CA ASN A 132 2.45 -5.40 21.72
C ASN A 132 1.16 -6.08 22.22
N SER A 133 0.01 -5.47 21.99
CA SER A 133 -1.27 -5.97 22.49
C SER A 133 -1.65 -7.28 21.79
N PRO A 134 -1.85 -8.39 22.54
CA PRO A 134 -2.06 -9.71 21.95
C PRO A 134 -3.29 -9.78 21.05
N VAL A 135 -3.15 -10.43 19.90
CA VAL A 135 -4.18 -10.54 18.87
C VAL A 135 -4.05 -11.84 18.10
N LYS A 136 -5.17 -12.43 17.70
CA LYS A 136 -5.24 -13.60 16.81
C LYS A 136 -6.22 -13.35 15.67
N LEU A 137 -6.11 -14.17 14.62
CA LEU A 137 -6.96 -14.07 13.43
C LEU A 137 -8.47 -14.16 13.76
N ASP A 138 -8.85 -14.91 14.80
CA ASP A 138 -10.25 -15.03 15.24
C ASP A 138 -10.82 -13.71 15.80
N ASP A 139 -9.97 -12.78 16.23
CA ASP A 139 -10.39 -11.47 16.73
C ASP A 139 -10.72 -10.50 15.56
N MET A 140 -10.34 -10.86 14.33
CA MET A 140 -10.52 -10.03 13.14
C MET A 140 -11.92 -10.20 12.57
N ILE A 141 -12.83 -9.31 12.98
CA ILE A 141 -14.20 -9.27 12.47
C ILE A 141 -14.23 -8.68 11.05
N GLY A 142 -14.70 -9.48 10.09
CA GLY A 142 -14.89 -9.09 8.69
C GLY A 142 -13.66 -9.30 7.80
N HIS A 143 -13.89 -9.42 6.49
CA HIS A 143 -12.86 -9.79 5.53
C HIS A 143 -11.74 -8.76 5.41
N TYR A 144 -12.06 -7.47 5.50
CA TYR A 144 -11.04 -6.41 5.47
C TYR A 144 -10.01 -6.56 6.60
N LYS A 145 -10.46 -6.66 7.86
CA LYS A 145 -9.54 -6.79 9.01
C LYS A 145 -8.70 -8.07 8.91
N ARG A 146 -9.34 -9.19 8.56
CA ARG A 146 -8.65 -10.47 8.33
C ARG A 146 -7.56 -10.33 7.25
N SER A 147 -7.87 -9.66 6.14
CA SER A 147 -6.93 -9.48 5.03
C SER A 147 -5.75 -8.55 5.34
N LYS A 148 -5.86 -7.71 6.37
CA LYS A 148 -4.76 -6.86 6.84
C LYS A 148 -3.91 -7.53 7.93
N PHE A 149 -4.49 -8.49 8.64
CA PHE A 149 -3.80 -9.28 9.66
C PHE A 149 -2.92 -10.39 9.05
N MET A 150 -3.33 -10.93 7.90
CA MET A 150 -2.61 -11.96 7.14
C MET A 150 -1.53 -11.37 6.24
#